data_AF-A0A7X0C1A5-F1
#
_entry.id   AF-A0A7X0C1A5-F1
#
_cell.length_a   1.000
_cell.length_b   1.000
_cell.length_c   1.000
_cell.angle_alpha   90.00
_cell.angle_beta   90.00
_cell.angle_gamma   90.00
#
_symmetry.space_group_name_H-M   'P 1'
#
loop_
_entity.id
_entity.type
_entity.pdbx_description
1 polymer ?
#
loop_
_entity_poly.entity_id
_entity_poly.type
_entity_poly.pdbx_seq_one_letter_code
_entity_poly.pdbx_strand_id
1 'polypeptide(L)'
;MNDAADLSALAAARLAIADPEGACARAAALAVDNGVNLVKCEINDEVADVWTSLSITVPLVGARELTGRARAGPAQPGSPR
;
A
#
# COMPACT_ATOMS: atom_id res chain seq x y z
N MET A 1 6.70 -13.16 2.56
CA MET A 1 5.31 -12.87 2.18
C MET A 1 5.24 -11.36 2.08
N ASN A 2 4.82 -10.82 0.94
CA ASN A 2 4.46 -9.40 0.85
C ASN A 2 3.00 -9.28 1.28
N ASP A 3 2.70 -8.36 2.16
CA ASP A 3 1.32 -8.12 2.57
C ASP A 3 0.59 -7.20 1.58
N ALA A 4 -0.71 -6.99 1.78
CA ALA A 4 -1.52 -6.15 0.90
C ALA A 4 -1.04 -4.69 0.88
N ALA A 5 -0.48 -4.18 1.99
CA ALA A 5 0.09 -2.83 2.02
C ALA A 5 1.35 -2.76 1.15
N ASP A 6 2.23 -3.76 1.19
CA ASP A 6 3.44 -3.82 0.36
C ASP A 6 3.11 -3.77 -1.13
N LEU A 7 2.15 -4.58 -1.58
CA LEU A 7 1.71 -4.63 -2.97
C LEU A 7 1.08 -3.29 -3.39
N SER A 8 0.24 -2.70 -2.55
CA SER A 8 -0.36 -1.39 -2.79
C SER A 8 0.69 -0.27 -2.85
N ALA A 9 1.70 -0.29 -1.97
CA ALA A 9 2.78 0.70 -1.96
C ALA A 9 3.57 0.66 -3.27
N LEU A 10 3.94 -0.53 -3.73
CA LEU A 10 4.66 -0.72 -4.99
C LEU A 10 3.83 -0.28 -6.21
N ALA A 11 2.52 -0.56 -6.20
CA ALA A 11 1.63 -0.13 -7.26
C ALA A 11 1.53 1.40 -7.36
N ALA A 12 1.45 2.09 -6.22
CA ALA A 12 1.51 3.55 -6.17
C ALA A 12 2.90 4.08 -6.59
N ALA A 13 3.98 3.54 -6.02
CA ALA A 13 5.35 3.99 -6.31
C ALA A 13 5.70 3.89 -7.80
N ARG A 14 5.19 2.86 -8.50
CA ARG A 14 5.36 2.72 -9.95
C ARG A 14 4.82 3.91 -10.76
N LEU A 15 3.81 4.59 -10.24
CA LEU A 15 3.15 5.73 -10.89
C LEU A 15 3.52 7.07 -10.25
N ALA A 16 4.19 7.08 -9.09
CA ALA A 16 4.43 8.28 -8.28
C ALA A 16 5.03 9.48 -9.04
N ILE A 17 5.86 9.23 -10.07
CA ILE A 17 6.46 10.28 -10.89
C ILE A 17 5.64 10.57 -12.17
N ALA A 18 5.16 9.51 -12.84
CA ALA A 18 4.54 9.63 -14.17
C ALA A 18 3.05 10.00 -14.12
N ASP A 19 2.36 9.59 -13.05
CA ASP A 19 0.94 9.83 -12.80
C ASP A 19 0.66 9.85 -11.28
N PRO A 20 1.03 10.94 -10.58
CA PRO A 20 0.85 11.05 -9.13
C PRO A 20 -0.63 11.02 -8.74
N GLU A 21 -1.52 11.57 -9.58
CA GLU A 21 -2.96 11.61 -9.35
C GLU A 21 -3.58 10.20 -9.40
N GLY A 22 -3.14 9.35 -10.34
CA GLY A 22 -3.58 7.96 -10.47
C GLY A 22 -2.91 6.97 -9.52
N ALA A 23 -1.77 7.32 -8.91
CA ALA A 23 -0.99 6.42 -8.06
C ALA A 23 -1.79 5.85 -6.88
N CYS A 24 -2.47 6.70 -6.10
CA CYS A 24 -3.26 6.24 -4.96
C CYS A 24 -4.53 5.49 -5.38
N ALA A 25 -5.14 5.84 -6.52
CA ALA A 25 -6.26 5.08 -7.07
C ALA A 25 -5.82 3.66 -7.44
N ARG A 26 -4.61 3.50 -8.01
CA ARG A 26 -4.06 2.19 -8.36
C ARG A 26 -3.74 1.34 -7.13
N ALA A 27 -3.22 1.95 -6.06
CA ALA A 27 -3.01 1.30 -4.77
C ALA A 27 -4.33 0.87 -4.11
N ALA A 28 -5.38 1.69 -4.21
CA ALA A 28 -6.70 1.38 -3.67
C ALA A 28 -7.34 0.19 -4.38
N ALA A 29 -7.30 0.15 -5.71
CA ALA A 29 -7.78 -1.00 -6.48
C ALA A 29 -7.07 -2.29 -6.07
N LEU A 30 -5.74 -2.24 -5.91
CA LEU A 30 -4.97 -3.41 -5.50
C LEU A 30 -5.26 -3.85 -4.05
N ALA A 31 -5.51 -2.90 -3.15
CA ALA A 31 -5.90 -3.20 -1.77
C ALA A 31 -7.20 -4.00 -1.75
N VAL A 32 -8.21 -3.55 -2.50
CA VAL A 32 -9.52 -4.22 -2.63
C VAL A 32 -9.38 -5.62 -3.24
N ASP A 33 -8.56 -5.77 -4.29
CA ASP A 33 -8.27 -7.07 -4.90
C ASP A 33 -7.63 -8.06 -3.92
N ASN A 34 -6.94 -7.55 -2.88
CA ASN A 34 -6.34 -8.35 -1.80
C ASN A 34 -7.23 -8.45 -0.54
N GLY A 35 -8.48 -8.00 -0.62
CA GLY A 35 -9.47 -8.12 0.45
C GLY A 35 -9.27 -7.14 1.62
N VAL A 36 -8.49 -6.08 1.44
CA VAL A 36 -8.31 -5.02 2.45
C VAL A 36 -8.75 -3.67 1.91
N ASN A 37 -9.01 -2.71 2.81
CA ASN A 37 -9.30 -1.34 2.42
C ASN A 37 -8.02 -0.51 2.46
N LEU A 38 -7.84 0.39 1.49
CA LEU A 38 -6.84 1.45 1.62
C LEU A 38 -7.43 2.57 2.48
N VAL A 39 -6.83 2.84 3.65
CA VAL A 39 -7.31 3.88 4.57
C VAL A 39 -6.49 5.17 4.47
N LYS A 40 -5.26 5.08 3.95
CA LYS A 40 -4.41 6.25 3.70
C LYS A 40 -3.42 5.96 2.59
N CYS A 41 -3.16 6.93 1.73
CA CYS A 41 -2.09 6.92 0.75
C CYS A 41 -1.53 8.33 0.60
N GLU A 42 -0.22 8.44 0.73
CA GLU A 42 0.53 9.69 0.55
C GLU A 42 1.67 9.42 -0.43
N ILE A 43 1.80 10.28 -1.43
CA ILE A 43 2.96 10.30 -2.32
C ILE A 43 3.83 11.47 -1.87
N ASN A 44 5.03 11.16 -1.38
CA ASN A 44 6.03 12.14 -0.99
C ASN A 44 7.21 12.01 -1.93
N ASP A 45 7.38 13.00 -2.81
CA ASP A 45 8.29 12.94 -3.96
C ASP A 45 7.99 11.70 -4.84
N GLU A 46 8.85 10.68 -4.75
CA GLU A 46 8.78 9.42 -5.49
C GLU A 46 8.39 8.22 -4.62
N VAL A 47 8.10 8.48 -3.34
CA VAL A 47 7.86 7.47 -2.33
C VAL A 47 6.38 7.44 -1.95
N ALA A 48 5.75 6.28 -2.14
CA ALA A 48 4.39 6.02 -1.67
C ALA A 48 4.42 5.46 -0.25
N ASP A 49 3.72 6.11 0.68
CA ASP A 49 3.45 5.62 2.06
C ASP A 49 1.95 5.29 2.15
N VAL A 50 1.64 4.01 2.39
CA VAL A 50 0.26 3.51 2.34
C VAL A 50 -0.10 2.81 3.64
N TRP A 51 -1.36 2.94 4.02
CA TRP A 51 -1.97 2.20 5.12
C TRP A 51 -3.19 1.47 4.62
N THR A 52 -3.32 0.22 5.04
CA THR A 52 -4.49 -0.62 4.77
C THR A 52 -5.14 -1.06 6.07
N SER A 53 -6.42 -1.43 6.01
CA SER A 53 -7.09 -2.09 7.12
C SER A 53 -8.01 -3.23 6.68
N LEU A 54 -8.17 -4.20 7.59
CA LEU A 54 -9.06 -5.33 7.47
C LEU A 54 -9.83 -5.50 8.77
N SER A 55 -11.16 -5.44 8.69
CA SER A 55 -12.03 -5.76 9.81
C SER A 55 -12.30 -7.26 9.84
N ILE A 56 -12.03 -7.89 10.98
CA ILE A 56 -12.32 -9.30 11.24
C ILE A 56 -13.21 -9.43 12.48
N THR A 57 -13.99 -10.50 12.54
CA THR A 57 -14.75 -10.86 13.74
C THR A 57 -14.10 -12.08 14.39
N VAL A 58 -13.65 -11.91 15.62
CA VAL A 58 -13.02 -12.99 16.39
C VAL A 58 -14.05 -13.56 17.37
N PRO A 59 -14.28 -14.90 17.38
CA PRO A 59 -15.19 -15.52 18.35
C PRO A 59 -14.83 -15.12 19.78
N LEU A 60 -15.85 -14.84 20.61
CA LEU A 60 -15.74 -14.37 22.01
C LEU A 60 -15.13 -12.98 22.23
N VAL A 61 -14.44 -12.45 21.23
CA VAL A 61 -13.60 -11.26 21.35
C VAL A 61 -14.17 -10.05 20.60
N GLY A 62 -15.05 -10.30 19.61
CA GLY A 62 -15.78 -9.29 18.86
C GLY A 62 -15.06 -8.80 17.61
N ALA A 63 -15.51 -7.67 17.07
CA ALA A 63 -14.88 -7.03 15.92
C ALA A 63 -13.48 -6.52 16.28
N ARG A 64 -12.54 -6.71 15.35
CA ARG A 64 -11.15 -6.27 15.44
C ARG A 64 -10.74 -5.67 14.11
N GLU A 65 -9.93 -4.62 14.18
CA GLU A 65 -9.32 -4.03 13.00
C GLU A 65 -7.84 -4.41 12.98
N LEU A 66 -7.41 -5.00 11.86
CA LEU A 66 -6.01 -5.24 11.55
C LEU A 66 -5.56 -4.12 10.61
N THR A 67 -4.38 -3.56 10.86
CA THR A 67 -3.81 -2.51 10.00
C THR A 67 -2.47 -2.97 9.43
N GLY A 68 -2.22 -2.57 8.18
CA GLY A 68 -0.93 -2.72 7.50
C GLY A 68 -0.39 -1.35 7.11
N ARG A 69 0.93 -1.21 7.08
CA ARG A 69 1.60 -0.02 6.55
C ARG A 69 2.84 -0.43 5.78
N ALA A 70 3.00 0.13 4.59
CA ALA A 70 4.19 -0.10 3.78
C ALA A 70 4.61 1.19 3.08
N ARG A 71 5.89 1.23 2.71
CA ARG A 71 6.46 2.36 1.98
C ARG A 71 7.34 1.85 0.83
N ALA A 72 7.15 2.41 -0.37
CA ALA A 72 7.87 2.00 -1.57
C ALA A 72 8.29 3.21 -2.41
N GLY A 73 9.44 3.11 -3.07
CA GLY A 73 9.98 4.12 -3.97
C GLY A 73 10.88 3.49 -5.04
N PRO A 74 11.55 4.29 -5.88
CA PRO A 74 12.44 3.79 -6.92
C PRO A 74 13.55 2.93 -6.35
N ALA A 75 13.89 1.83 -7.05
CA ALA A 75 15.13 1.14 -6.76
C ALA A 75 16.29 2.05 -7.14
N GLN A 76 17.21 2.29 -6.20
CA GLN A 76 18.48 2.93 -6.54
C GLN A 76 19.16 2.09 -7.63
N PRO A 77 19.63 2.68 -8.74
CA PRO A 77 20.43 1.94 -9.71
C PRO A 77 21.64 1.40 -8.94
N GLY A 78 21.74 0.07 -8.86
CA GLY A 78 22.69 -0.60 -7.98
C GLY A 78 24.12 -0.13 -8.22
N SER A 79 24.83 0.21 -7.15
CA SER A 79 26.30 0.29 -7.23
C SER A 79 26.82 -1.02 -7.80
N PRO A 80 27.64 -0.99 -8.87
CA PRO A 80 28.35 -2.19 -9.30
C PRO A 80 29.24 -2.62 -8.14
N ARG A 81 29.03 -3.85 -7.66
CA ARG A 81 29.88 -4.45 -6.65
C ARG A 81 31.23 -4.85 -7.27
#